data_AF-A0A4U5MUF0-F1
#
_entry.id   AF-A0A4U5MUF0-F1
#
_cell.length_a   1.000
_cell.length_b   1.000
_cell.length_c   1.000
_cell.angle_alpha   90.00
_cell.angle_beta   90.00
_cell.angle_gamma   90.00
#
_symmetry.space_group_name_H-M   'P 1'
#
loop_
_entity.id
_entity.type
_entity.pdbx_description
1 polymer ?
#
loop_
_entity_poly.entity_id
_entity_poly.type
_entity_poly.pdbx_seq_one_letter_code
_entity_poly.pdbx_strand_id
1 'polypeptide(L)'
;MCFYVAMSAVVSMDFSVIMIAFIALERYLCTSYPILHKRIKPSVYVGIACISAVIYISSFRILAYFTVVDFPVMCMIPFATFGVTVDVWFISNFCINAAVVLLYVLIQRKVKASVTEMNEYNKINKSLQTHVCVYLLGWASVFTMCIMIKFNVKDPLLSQAAIISLGPQVYMNLSSACFVYYFRSTLYKQEIRRFLGITVAKTVSVSSMHCIN
;
A
#
# COMPACT_ATOMS: atom_id res chain seq x y z
N MET A 1 -8.13 -12.76 24.24
CA MET A 1 -9.07 -12.86 23.09
C MET A 1 -8.89 -11.75 22.06
N CYS A 2 -8.72 -10.48 22.46
CA CYS A 2 -8.58 -9.38 21.49
C CYS A 2 -7.48 -9.58 20.43
N PHE A 3 -6.31 -10.03 20.87
CA PHE A 3 -5.17 -10.28 19.99
C PHE A 3 -5.54 -11.11 18.76
N TYR A 4 -6.30 -12.20 18.93
CA TYR A 4 -6.72 -13.09 17.84
C TYR A 4 -7.77 -12.45 16.91
N VAL A 5 -8.69 -11.65 17.46
CA VAL A 5 -9.75 -10.99 16.67
C VAL A 5 -9.15 -9.87 15.80
N ALA A 6 -8.26 -9.06 16.36
CA ALA A 6 -7.59 -7.99 15.63
C ALA A 6 -6.53 -8.52 14.65
N MET A 7 -6.01 -9.73 14.87
CA MET A 7 -4.90 -10.31 14.11
C MET A 7 -5.14 -10.31 12.60
N SER A 8 -6.33 -10.69 12.15
CA SER A 8 -6.66 -10.78 10.73
C SER A 8 -6.58 -9.42 10.02
N ALA A 9 -7.08 -8.37 10.67
CA ALA A 9 -7.04 -7.00 10.15
C ALA A 9 -5.61 -6.47 10.12
N VAL A 10 -4.81 -6.71 11.17
CA VAL A 10 -3.41 -6.26 11.21
C VAL A 10 -2.58 -6.99 10.15
N VAL A 11 -2.79 -8.30 9.98
CA VAL A 11 -2.10 -9.11 8.95
C VAL A 11 -2.42 -8.58 7.56
N SER A 12 -3.68 -8.26 7.29
CA SER A 12 -4.12 -7.72 6.00
C SER A 12 -3.48 -6.36 5.70
N MET A 13 -3.39 -5.49 6.72
CA MET A 13 -2.74 -4.19 6.61
C MET A 13 -1.24 -4.34 6.29
N ASP A 14 -0.51 -5.13 7.07
CA ASP A 14 0.93 -5.37 6.89
C ASP A 14 1.23 -5.99 5.52
N PHE A 15 0.40 -6.94 5.09
CA PHE A 15 0.49 -7.55 3.77
C PHE A 15 0.35 -6.51 2.66
N SER A 16 -0.63 -5.61 2.78
CA SER A 16 -0.89 -4.58 1.76
C SER A 16 0.29 -3.63 1.56
N VAL A 17 1.01 -3.28 2.62
CA VAL A 17 2.18 -2.38 2.57
C VAL A 17 3.30 -2.99 1.72
N ILE A 18 3.62 -4.26 1.95
CA ILE A 18 4.63 -4.97 1.17
C ILE A 18 4.18 -5.15 -0.28
N MET A 19 2.92 -5.52 -0.51
CA MET A 19 2.41 -5.64 -1.88
C MET A 19 2.48 -4.32 -2.65
N ILE A 20 2.15 -3.19 -2.03
CA ILE A 20 2.28 -1.87 -2.66
C ILE A 20 3.75 -1.56 -3.00
N ALA A 21 4.69 -1.95 -2.13
CA ALA A 21 6.12 -1.79 -2.40
C ALA A 21 6.59 -2.61 -3.61
N PHE A 22 6.14 -3.86 -3.72
CA PHE A 22 6.44 -4.69 -4.90
C PHE A 22 5.77 -4.16 -6.16
N ILE A 23 4.52 -3.69 -6.11
CA ILE A 23 3.88 -3.03 -7.26
C ILE A 23 4.70 -1.81 -7.72
N ALA A 24 5.19 -0.99 -6.79
CA ALA A 24 6.05 0.15 -7.14
C ALA A 24 7.38 -0.30 -7.78
N LEU A 25 7.97 -1.37 -7.26
CA LEU A 25 9.21 -1.95 -7.80
C LEU A 25 9.01 -2.53 -9.21
N GLU A 26 7.93 -3.29 -9.43
CA GLU A 26 7.56 -3.83 -10.75
C GLU A 26 7.47 -2.71 -11.79
N ARG A 27 6.79 -1.62 -11.45
CA ARG A 27 6.64 -0.44 -12.32
C ARG A 27 7.98 0.22 -12.62
N TYR A 28 8.85 0.30 -11.62
CA TYR A 28 10.21 0.81 -11.80
C TYR A 28 11.04 -0.09 -12.73
N LEU A 29 10.99 -1.41 -12.55
CA LEU A 29 11.67 -2.38 -13.39
C LEU A 29 11.16 -2.35 -14.84
N CYS A 30 9.84 -2.29 -15.04
CA CYS A 30 9.24 -2.13 -16.36
C CYS A 30 9.71 -0.86 -17.08
N THR A 31 9.86 0.24 -16.35
CA THR A 31 10.22 1.55 -16.94
C THR A 31 11.73 1.69 -17.15
N SER A 32 12.55 1.24 -16.20
CA SER A 32 14.00 1.48 -16.21
C SER A 32 14.78 0.34 -16.87
N TYR A 33 14.28 -0.90 -16.76
CA TYR A 33 14.98 -2.12 -17.21
C TYR A 33 14.01 -3.12 -17.86
N PRO A 34 13.34 -2.75 -18.98
CA PRO A 34 12.30 -3.57 -19.60
C PRO A 34 12.81 -4.96 -20.03
N ILE A 35 14.06 -5.06 -20.48
CA ILE A 35 14.69 -6.32 -20.90
C ILE A 35 14.85 -7.29 -19.72
N LEU A 36 15.26 -6.77 -18.55
CA LEU A 36 15.41 -7.57 -17.34
C LEU A 36 14.04 -8.06 -16.84
N HIS A 37 13.05 -7.16 -16.84
CA HIS A 37 11.69 -7.49 -16.42
C HIS A 37 11.06 -8.59 -17.29
N LYS A 38 11.25 -8.53 -18.61
CA LYS A 38 10.73 -9.55 -19.56
C LYS A 38 11.28 -10.96 -19.31
N ARG A 39 12.47 -11.08 -18.71
CA ARG A 39 13.08 -12.38 -18.37
C ARG A 39 12.50 -13.00 -17.09
N ILE A 40 11.91 -12.20 -16.21
CA ILE A 40 11.35 -12.68 -14.95
C ILE A 40 9.96 -13.25 -15.22
N LYS A 41 9.72 -14.51 -14.81
CA LYS A 41 8.39 -15.11 -14.89
C LYS A 41 7.45 -14.43 -13.88
N PRO A 42 6.22 -14.05 -14.28
CA PRO A 42 5.29 -13.34 -13.39
C PRO A 42 4.93 -14.15 -12.14
N SER A 43 4.77 -15.48 -12.27
CA SER A 43 4.49 -16.36 -11.13
C SER A 43 5.62 -16.37 -10.10
N VAL A 44 6.88 -16.24 -10.53
CA VAL A 44 8.04 -16.20 -9.62
C VAL A 44 8.10 -14.86 -8.91
N TYR A 45 7.83 -13.77 -9.62
CA TYR A 45 7.79 -12.43 -9.03
C TYR A 45 6.73 -12.31 -7.93
N VAL A 46 5.51 -12.75 -8.22
CA VAL A 46 4.41 -12.76 -7.22
C VAL A 46 4.74 -13.70 -6.06
N GLY A 47 5.35 -14.86 -6.33
CA GLY A 47 5.81 -15.76 -5.28
C GLY A 47 6.80 -15.10 -4.32
N ILE A 48 7.80 -14.38 -4.84
CA ILE A 48 8.78 -13.63 -4.03
C ILE A 48 8.07 -12.54 -3.21
N ALA A 49 7.16 -11.78 -3.83
CA ALA A 49 6.40 -10.75 -3.15
C ALA A 49 5.59 -11.34 -1.97
N CYS A 50 4.85 -12.42 -2.20
CA CYS A 50 4.08 -13.11 -1.16
C CYS A 50 4.98 -13.66 -0.05
N ILE A 51 6.09 -14.32 -0.37
CA ILE A 51 7.04 -14.85 0.61
C ILE A 51 7.61 -13.72 1.46
N SER A 52 8.03 -12.62 0.83
CA SER A 52 8.55 -11.46 1.56
C SER A 52 7.52 -10.83 2.49
N ALA A 53 6.25 -10.76 2.07
CA ALA A 53 5.16 -10.27 2.90
C ALA A 53 4.91 -11.20 4.08
N VAL A 54 4.91 -12.52 3.87
CA VAL A 54 4.76 -13.51 4.96
C VAL A 54 5.91 -13.41 5.96
N ILE A 55 7.16 -13.27 5.51
CA ILE A 55 8.33 -13.09 6.39
C ILE A 55 8.19 -11.81 7.21
N TYR A 56 7.82 -10.70 6.57
CA TYR A 56 7.59 -9.41 7.23
C TYR A 56 6.53 -9.54 8.34
N ILE A 57 5.35 -10.05 7.99
CA ILE A 57 4.23 -10.23 8.92
C ILE A 57 4.63 -11.14 10.07
N SER A 58 5.25 -12.28 9.78
CA SER A 58 5.65 -13.26 10.80
C SER A 58 6.64 -12.66 11.78
N SER A 59 7.62 -11.89 11.29
CA SER A 59 8.62 -11.22 12.14
C SER A 59 7.98 -10.25 13.12
N PHE A 60 7.04 -9.42 12.65
CA PHE A 60 6.29 -8.49 13.50
C PHE A 60 5.37 -9.20 14.49
N ARG A 61 4.82 -10.36 14.13
CA ARG A 61 3.95 -11.14 15.04
C ARG A 61 4.74 -11.88 16.11
N ILE A 62 5.92 -12.40 15.77
CA ILE A 62 6.84 -12.99 16.76
C ILE A 62 7.27 -11.89 17.75
N LEU A 63 7.67 -10.72 17.25
CA LEU A 63 8.03 -9.59 18.11
C LEU A 63 6.85 -9.15 18.98
N ALA A 64 5.65 -9.03 18.39
CA ALA A 64 4.43 -8.72 19.13
C ALA A 64 4.17 -9.71 20.27
N TYR A 65 4.26 -11.01 20.00
CA TYR A 65 4.01 -12.08 20.98
C TYR A 65 4.92 -11.96 22.21
N PHE A 66 6.21 -11.69 22.01
CA PHE A 66 7.14 -11.49 23.12
C PHE A 66 6.95 -10.18 23.89
N THR A 67 6.23 -9.21 23.32
CA THR A 67 5.98 -7.90 23.92
C THR A 67 4.55 -7.73 24.47
N VAL A 68 3.71 -8.77 24.40
CA VAL A 68 2.36 -8.73 24.96
C VAL A 68 2.46 -8.59 26.48
N VAL A 69 1.77 -7.58 27.01
CA VAL A 69 1.63 -7.37 28.46
C VAL A 69 0.14 -7.51 28.81
N ASP A 70 -0.16 -8.26 29.86
CA ASP A 70 -1.53 -8.55 30.31
C ASP A 70 -2.18 -7.35 31.02
N PHE A 71 -2.47 -6.28 30.27
CA PHE A 71 -3.29 -5.17 30.75
C PHE A 71 -4.66 -5.16 30.07
N PRO A 72 -5.75 -4.81 30.78
CA PRO A 72 -7.06 -4.70 30.18
C PRO A 72 -7.08 -3.51 29.21
N VAL A 73 -7.14 -3.80 27.91
CA VAL A 73 -7.20 -2.79 26.83
C VAL A 73 -8.47 -2.97 25.99
N MET A 74 -8.99 -1.86 25.47
CA MET A 74 -10.03 -1.90 24.45
C MET A 74 -9.51 -2.60 23.21
N CYS A 75 -10.34 -3.48 22.63
CA CYS A 75 -9.87 -4.32 21.55
C CYS A 75 -9.79 -3.58 20.21
N MET A 76 -8.64 -2.99 19.89
CA MET A 76 -8.38 -2.40 18.59
C MET A 76 -6.97 -2.68 18.10
N ILE A 77 -6.78 -2.58 16.79
CA ILE A 77 -5.53 -2.84 16.06
C ILE A 77 -4.29 -2.20 16.73
N PRO A 78 -4.27 -0.88 17.06
CA PRO A 78 -3.09 -0.25 17.66
C PRO A 78 -2.87 -0.61 19.14
N PHE A 79 -3.82 -1.29 19.78
CA PHE A 79 -3.73 -1.77 21.16
C PHE A 79 -3.45 -3.28 21.25
N ALA A 80 -3.59 -4.01 20.13
CA ALA A 80 -3.25 -5.43 20.04
C ALA A 80 -1.72 -5.67 20.02
N THR A 81 -0.96 -4.67 19.58
CA THR A 81 0.49 -4.58 19.70
C THR A 81 0.78 -3.36 20.57
N PHE A 82 1.50 -3.52 21.68
CA PHE A 82 1.88 -2.39 22.55
C PHE A 82 3.39 -2.39 22.78
N GLY A 83 3.92 -1.26 23.24
CA GLY A 83 5.35 -1.11 23.52
C GLY A 83 6.22 -1.03 22.27
N VAL A 84 7.44 -1.57 22.36
CA VAL A 84 8.52 -1.42 21.35
C VAL A 84 8.10 -1.89 19.96
N THR A 85 7.25 -2.91 19.86
CA THR A 85 6.74 -3.43 18.58
C THR A 85 6.04 -2.36 17.75
N VAL A 86 5.29 -1.47 18.40
CA VAL A 86 4.56 -0.38 17.73
C VAL A 86 5.53 0.64 17.15
N ASP A 87 6.56 1.01 17.90
CA ASP A 87 7.55 1.99 17.44
C ASP A 87 8.40 1.43 16.30
N VAL A 88 8.81 0.16 16.39
CA VAL A 88 9.52 -0.54 15.30
C VAL A 88 8.63 -0.65 14.07
N TRP A 89 7.34 -0.95 14.24
CA TRP A 89 6.37 -1.03 13.16
C TRP A 89 6.17 0.33 12.48
N PHE A 90 6.10 1.42 13.25
CA PHE A 90 6.04 2.78 12.73
C PHE A 90 7.25 3.14 11.87
N ILE A 91 8.47 2.90 12.40
CA ILE A 91 9.72 3.19 11.68
C ILE A 91 9.81 2.36 10.40
N SER A 92 9.50 1.06 10.49
CA SER A 92 9.51 0.16 9.34
C SER A 92 8.54 0.61 8.25
N ASN A 93 7.30 0.95 8.62
CA ASN A 93 6.30 1.46 7.69
C ASN A 93 6.75 2.77 7.03
N PHE A 94 7.32 3.69 7.82
CA PHE A 94 7.86 4.93 7.27
C PHE A 94 8.95 4.67 6.22
N CYS A 95 9.91 3.79 6.52
CA CYS A 95 10.99 3.42 5.59
C CYS A 95 10.45 2.79 4.30
N ILE A 96 9.50 1.85 4.39
CA ILE A 96 8.91 1.20 3.22
C ILE A 96 8.16 2.23 2.36
N ASN A 97 7.33 3.07 2.97
CA ASN A 97 6.61 4.12 2.26
C ASN A 97 7.56 5.13 1.61
N ALA A 98 8.65 5.52 2.30
CA ALA A 98 9.68 6.39 1.74
C ALA A 98 10.38 5.76 0.52
N ALA A 99 10.70 4.46 0.58
CA ALA A 99 11.27 3.71 -0.55
C ALA A 99 10.31 3.68 -1.75
N VAL A 100 9.00 3.52 -1.51
CA VAL A 100 7.97 3.61 -2.56
C VAL A 100 7.98 4.99 -3.20
N VAL A 101 8.01 6.08 -2.41
CA VAL A 101 8.08 7.45 -2.95
C VAL A 101 9.30 7.60 -3.86
N LEU A 102 10.46 7.14 -3.39
CA LEU A 102 11.72 7.24 -4.13
C LEU A 102 11.63 6.52 -5.49
N LEU A 103 11.09 5.30 -5.51
CA LEU A 103 10.88 4.54 -6.76
C LEU A 103 10.01 5.35 -7.74
N TYR A 104 8.91 5.93 -7.28
CA TYR A 104 8.04 6.75 -8.15
C TYR A 104 8.71 8.03 -8.64
N VAL A 105 9.51 8.71 -7.80
CA VAL A 105 10.29 9.87 -8.22
C VAL A 105 11.31 9.47 -9.30
N LEU A 106 11.97 8.32 -9.15
CA LEU A 106 12.91 7.80 -10.15
C LEU A 106 12.21 7.45 -11.47
N ILE A 107 11.03 6.82 -11.43
CA ILE A 107 10.19 6.57 -12.61
C ILE A 107 9.89 7.89 -13.32
N GLN A 108 9.42 8.91 -12.59
CA GLN A 108 9.11 10.21 -13.18
C GLN A 108 10.32 10.89 -13.81
N ARG A 109 11.50 10.82 -13.17
CA ARG A 109 12.73 11.36 -13.74
C ARG A 109 13.12 10.64 -15.05
N LYS A 110 13.00 9.32 -15.09
CA LYS A 110 13.29 8.51 -16.29
C LYS A 110 12.31 8.81 -17.43
N VAL A 111 11.01 8.87 -17.13
CA VAL A 111 9.96 9.21 -18.12
C VAL A 111 10.11 10.64 -18.62
N LYS A 112 10.48 11.60 -17.76
CA LYS A 112 10.76 12.99 -18.16
C LYS A 112 11.99 13.11 -19.06
N ALA A 113 12.99 12.24 -18.90
CA ALA A 113 14.17 12.22 -19.76
C ALA A 113 13.87 11.64 -21.16
N SER A 114 12.82 10.82 -21.30
CA SER A 114 12.40 10.19 -22.57
C SER A 114 11.30 10.98 -23.31
N VAL A 115 11.07 12.26 -22.97
CA VAL A 115 9.92 13.11 -23.34
C VAL A 115 9.73 13.39 -24.85
N THR A 116 10.57 12.88 -25.73
CA THR A 116 10.32 13.03 -27.17
C THR A 116 9.20 12.12 -27.69
N GLU A 117 8.80 11.06 -26.96
CA GLU A 117 7.74 10.15 -27.42
C GLU A 117 6.71 9.79 -26.33
N MET A 118 5.43 9.79 -26.74
CA MET A 118 4.22 9.26 -26.06
C MET A 118 3.43 10.14 -25.08
N ASN A 119 2.45 10.85 -25.66
CA ASN A 119 1.29 11.47 -25.01
C ASN A 119 0.35 10.47 -24.29
N GLU A 120 0.41 9.17 -24.63
CA GLU A 120 -0.41 8.08 -24.04
C GLU A 120 0.16 7.55 -22.70
N TYR A 121 1.48 7.48 -22.53
CA TYR A 121 2.12 7.00 -21.29
C TYR A 121 1.84 7.94 -20.10
N ASN A 122 1.66 9.24 -20.38
CA ASN A 122 1.32 10.25 -19.39
C ASN A 122 -0.04 10.01 -18.71
N LYS A 123 -1.03 9.43 -19.39
CA LYS A 123 -2.36 9.18 -18.79
C LYS A 123 -2.34 8.05 -17.76
N ILE A 124 -1.66 6.94 -18.06
CA ILE A 124 -1.53 5.79 -17.14
C ILE A 124 -0.65 6.17 -15.94
N ASN A 125 0.42 6.93 -16.16
CA ASN A 125 1.31 7.37 -15.09
C ASN A 125 0.65 8.39 -14.15
N LYS A 126 -0.20 9.30 -14.65
CA LYS A 126 -0.91 10.31 -13.83
C LYS A 126 -1.92 9.69 -12.88
N SER A 127 -2.65 8.66 -13.34
CA SER A 127 -3.56 7.84 -12.53
C SER A 127 -2.84 7.25 -11.30
N LEU A 128 -1.73 6.57 -11.56
CA LEU A 128 -0.94 5.85 -10.57
C LEU A 128 -0.22 6.80 -9.61
N GLN A 129 0.34 7.89 -10.11
CA GLN A 129 0.93 8.96 -9.30
C GLN A 129 -0.11 9.59 -8.33
N THR A 130 -1.38 9.68 -8.75
CA THR A 130 -2.45 10.17 -7.87
C THR A 130 -2.71 9.17 -6.74
N HIS A 131 -2.73 7.86 -7.03
CA HIS A 131 -2.91 6.84 -6.00
C HIS A 131 -1.81 6.90 -4.94
N VAL A 132 -0.55 6.94 -5.39
CA VAL A 132 0.62 7.00 -4.52
C VAL A 132 0.59 8.25 -3.65
N CYS A 133 0.25 9.41 -4.22
CA CYS A 133 0.12 10.65 -3.47
C CYS A 133 -0.96 10.56 -2.39
N VAL A 134 -2.17 10.07 -2.73
CA VAL A 134 -3.27 9.91 -1.76
C VAL A 134 -2.89 8.91 -0.66
N TYR A 135 -2.28 7.78 -1.03
CA TYR A 135 -1.86 6.75 -0.10
C TYR A 135 -0.82 7.25 0.90
N LEU A 136 0.20 7.97 0.41
CA LEU A 136 1.27 8.53 1.24
C LEU A 136 0.78 9.67 2.11
N LEU A 137 -0.04 10.58 1.59
CA LEU A 137 -0.65 11.66 2.37
C LEU A 137 -1.57 11.09 3.45
N GLY A 138 -2.32 10.03 3.14
CA GLY A 138 -3.12 9.29 4.10
C GLY A 138 -2.28 8.78 5.26
N TRP A 139 -1.19 8.07 5.00
CA TRP A 139 -0.30 7.55 6.06
C TRP A 139 0.46 8.65 6.80
N ALA A 140 0.95 9.68 6.10
CA ALA A 140 1.64 10.81 6.70
C ALA A 140 0.72 11.58 7.67
N SER A 141 -0.56 11.74 7.33
CA SER A 141 -1.55 12.36 8.22
C SER A 141 -1.74 11.56 9.50
N VAL A 142 -1.84 10.22 9.40
CA VAL A 142 -1.97 9.33 10.56
C VAL A 142 -0.74 9.40 11.45
N PHE A 143 0.47 9.34 10.88
CA PHE A 143 1.71 9.43 11.65
C PHE A 143 1.86 10.77 12.35
N THR A 144 1.54 11.87 11.67
CA THR A 144 1.60 13.21 12.26
C THR A 144 0.64 13.32 13.43
N MET A 145 -0.59 12.85 13.29
CA MET A 145 -1.58 12.84 14.38
C MET A 145 -1.15 11.96 15.55
N CYS A 146 -0.62 10.75 15.30
CA CYS A 146 -0.10 9.87 16.35
C CYS A 146 1.03 10.52 17.16
N ILE A 147 1.96 11.21 16.48
CA ILE A 147 3.05 11.95 17.14
C ILE A 147 2.47 13.11 17.97
N MET A 148 1.56 13.90 17.41
CA MET A 148 0.92 15.00 18.12
C MET A 148 0.18 14.54 19.37
N ILE A 149 -0.54 13.41 19.30
CA ILE A 149 -1.23 12.82 20.45
C ILE A 149 -0.21 12.40 21.51
N LYS A 150 0.87 11.69 21.12
CA LYS A 150 1.92 11.25 22.06
C LYS A 150 2.59 12.42 22.80
N PHE A 151 2.81 13.56 22.13
CA PHE A 151 3.49 14.71 22.75
C PHE A 151 2.57 15.65 23.53
N ASN A 152 1.32 15.85 23.08
CA ASN A 152 0.42 16.84 23.68
C ASN A 152 -0.50 16.24 24.75
N VAL A 153 -0.82 14.94 24.68
CA VAL A 153 -1.79 14.29 25.57
C VAL A 153 -1.06 13.43 26.60
N LYS A 154 -1.03 13.91 27.84
CA LYS A 154 -0.43 13.18 28.98
C LYS A 154 -1.40 12.19 29.63
N ASP A 155 -2.70 12.42 29.48
CA ASP A 155 -3.74 11.53 30.00
C ASP A 155 -3.82 10.26 29.13
N PRO A 156 -3.56 9.06 29.69
CA PRO A 156 -3.58 7.82 28.93
C PRO A 156 -4.97 7.51 28.35
N LEU A 157 -6.06 7.88 29.03
CA LEU A 157 -7.43 7.59 28.57
C LEU A 157 -7.79 8.48 27.37
N LEU A 158 -7.43 9.77 27.45
CA LEU A 158 -7.63 10.71 26.35
C LEU A 158 -6.75 10.37 25.13
N SER A 159 -5.51 9.92 25.36
CA SER A 159 -4.61 9.46 24.31
C SER A 159 -5.17 8.24 23.59
N GLN A 160 -5.74 7.29 24.34
CA GLN A 160 -6.41 6.12 23.75
C GLN A 160 -7.61 6.54 22.90
N ALA A 161 -8.51 7.36 23.43
CA ALA A 161 -9.68 7.85 22.69
C ALA A 161 -9.28 8.60 21.40
N ALA A 162 -8.23 9.41 21.44
CA ALA A 162 -7.71 10.11 20.27
C ALA A 162 -7.15 9.15 19.21
N ILE A 163 -6.39 8.12 19.60
CA ILE A 163 -5.88 7.11 18.66
C ILE A 163 -7.04 6.34 18.00
N ILE A 164 -8.10 6.04 18.74
CA ILE A 164 -9.29 5.34 18.21
C ILE A 164 -9.93 6.15 17.08
N SER A 165 -9.98 7.49 17.21
CA SER A 165 -10.54 8.37 16.18
C SER A 165 -9.75 8.34 14.86
N LEU A 166 -8.51 7.86 14.86
CA LEU A 166 -7.70 7.69 13.65
C LEU A 166 -7.99 6.37 12.91
N GLY A 167 -8.70 5.43 13.54
CA GLY A 167 -9.05 4.14 12.94
C GLY A 167 -9.76 4.29 11.58
N PRO A 168 -10.84 5.09 11.46
CA PRO A 168 -11.50 5.33 10.18
C PRO A 168 -10.56 5.84 9.08
N GLN A 169 -9.61 6.71 9.41
CA GLN A 169 -8.63 7.23 8.45
C GLN A 169 -7.74 6.12 7.90
N VAL A 170 -7.29 5.19 8.76
CA VAL A 170 -6.49 4.02 8.35
C VAL A 170 -7.28 3.14 7.37
N TYR A 171 -8.55 2.84 7.68
CA TYR A 171 -9.41 2.04 6.80
C TYR A 171 -9.69 2.72 5.46
N MET A 172 -9.98 4.03 5.48
CA MET A 172 -10.15 4.82 4.26
C MET A 172 -8.90 4.78 3.40
N ASN A 173 -7.71 4.90 4.01
CA ASN A 173 -6.46 4.85 3.28
C ASN A 173 -6.18 3.47 2.67
N LEU A 174 -6.49 2.39 3.39
CA LEU A 174 -6.40 1.02 2.87
C LEU A 174 -7.34 0.79 1.67
N SER A 175 -8.55 1.32 1.75
CA SER A 175 -9.55 1.23 0.68
C SER A 175 -9.27 2.14 -0.53
N SER A 176 -8.41 3.16 -0.35
CA SER A 176 -8.13 4.18 -1.37
C SER A 176 -7.64 3.59 -2.69
N ALA A 177 -6.89 2.48 -2.64
CA ALA A 177 -6.45 1.77 -3.83
C ALA A 177 -7.62 1.35 -4.72
N CYS A 178 -8.66 0.74 -4.14
CA CYS A 178 -9.83 0.28 -4.88
C CYS A 178 -10.53 1.46 -5.59
N PHE A 179 -10.73 2.57 -4.87
CA PHE A 179 -11.37 3.76 -5.44
C PHE A 179 -10.51 4.42 -6.53
N VAL A 180 -9.22 4.63 -6.28
CA VAL A 180 -8.36 5.31 -7.25
C VAL A 180 -8.21 4.47 -8.53
N TYR A 181 -8.00 3.15 -8.42
CA TYR A 181 -7.94 2.29 -9.60
C TYR A 181 -9.26 2.26 -10.36
N TYR A 182 -10.42 2.21 -9.67
CA TYR A 182 -11.73 2.23 -10.32
C TYR A 182 -12.01 3.54 -11.08
N PHE A 183 -11.68 4.69 -10.50
CA PHE A 183 -11.97 5.98 -11.15
C PHE A 183 -10.97 6.37 -12.24
N ARG A 184 -9.71 5.89 -12.15
CA ARG A 184 -8.63 6.37 -13.02
C ARG A 184 -8.18 5.37 -14.08
N SER A 185 -8.35 4.06 -13.86
CA SER A 185 -8.04 3.03 -14.86
C SER A 185 -9.31 2.58 -15.57
N THR A 186 -9.42 2.86 -16.87
CA THR A 186 -10.52 2.39 -17.71
C THR A 186 -10.58 0.88 -17.78
N LEU A 187 -9.41 0.21 -17.80
CA LEU A 187 -9.27 -1.24 -17.81
C LEU A 187 -9.82 -1.86 -16.51
N TYR A 188 -9.41 -1.32 -15.35
CA TYR A 188 -9.88 -1.83 -14.05
C TYR A 188 -11.38 -1.56 -13.83
N LYS A 189 -11.85 -0.39 -14.28
CA LYS A 189 -13.28 -0.05 -14.28
C LYS A 189 -14.12 -1.00 -15.13
N GLN A 190 -13.61 -1.40 -16.29
CA GLN A 190 -14.28 -2.37 -17.17
C GLN A 190 -14.36 -3.75 -16.52
N GLU A 191 -13.27 -4.24 -15.94
CA GLU A 191 -13.30 -5.54 -15.24
C GLU A 191 -14.21 -5.53 -14.02
N ILE A 192 -14.21 -4.47 -13.19
CA ILE A 192 -15.17 -4.36 -12.07
C ILE A 192 -16.62 -4.37 -12.57
N ARG A 193 -16.91 -3.61 -13.64
CA ARG A 193 -18.25 -3.59 -14.24
C ARG A 193 -18.64 -4.94 -14.82
N ARG A 194 -17.68 -5.68 -15.39
CA ARG A 194 -17.86 -7.05 -15.85
C ARG A 194 -18.16 -8.00 -14.69
N PHE A 195 -17.40 -7.93 -13.59
CA PHE A 195 -17.67 -8.70 -12.37
C PHE A 195 -19.05 -8.40 -11.78
N LEU A 196 -19.49 -7.14 -11.83
CA LEU A 196 -20.81 -6.71 -11.36
C LEU A 196 -21.95 -6.95 -12.37
N GLY A 197 -21.67 -7.52 -13.56
CA GLY A 197 -22.67 -7.77 -14.60
C GLY A 197 -23.24 -6.50 -15.26
N ILE A 198 -22.63 -5.33 -15.04
CA ILE A 198 -23.04 -4.05 -15.62
C ILE A 198 -22.35 -3.90 -16.98
N THR A 199 -22.71 -4.74 -17.95
CA THR A 199 -22.11 -4.73 -19.29
C THR A 199 -22.64 -3.54 -20.08
N VAL A 200 -21.79 -2.55 -20.36
CA VAL A 200 -21.96 -1.68 -21.53
C VAL A 200 -21.12 -2.29 -22.64
N ALA A 201 -21.78 -2.92 -23.61
CA ALA A 201 -21.14 -3.39 -24.83
C ALA A 201 -20.47 -2.20 -25.53
N LYS A 202 -19.14 -2.16 -25.51
CA LYS A 202 -18.36 -1.41 -26.49
C LYS A 202 -17.27 -2.33 -27.01
N THR A 203 -17.42 -2.66 -28.29
CA THR A 203 -16.43 -3.28 -29.17
C THR A 203 -15.10 -2.54 -29.02
N VAL A 204 -14.19 -3.06 -28.20
CA VAL A 204 -12.79 -2.67 -28.26
C VAL A 204 -12.19 -3.59 -29.31
N SER A 205 -11.95 -3.05 -30.50
CA SER A 205 -11.06 -3.66 -31.47
C SER A 205 -9.74 -3.96 -30.77
N VAL A 206 -9.45 -5.24 -30.57
CA VAL A 206 -8.12 -5.72 -30.20
C VAL A 206 -7.22 -5.41 -31.39
N SER A 207 -6.69 -4.19 -31.45
CA SER A 207 -5.49 -3.95 -32.24
C SER A 207 -4.37 -4.59 -31.45
N SER A 208 -3.96 -5.75 -31.93
CA SER A 208 -2.78 -6.50 -31.53
C SER A 208 -1.65 -5.55 -31.12
N MET A 209 -1.43 -5.44 -29.81
CA MET A 209 -0.19 -4.89 -29.27
C MET A 209 0.87 -5.99 -29.44
N HIS A 210 1.32 -6.15 -30.68
CA HIS A 210 2.65 -6.64 -30.96
C HIS A 210 3.59 -5.75 -30.13
N CYS A 211 4.29 -6.37 -29.17
CA CYS A 211 5.55 -5.82 -28.72
C CYS A 211 6.38 -5.58 -29.97
N ILE A 212 6.61 -4.30 -30.30
CA ILE A 212 7.52 -3.92 -31.37
C ILE A 212 8.94 -4.22 -30.85
N ASN A 213 9.53 -5.19 -31.53
CA ASN A 213 10.87 -5.79 -31.47
C ASN A 213 11.28 -6.50 -30.17
#